data_AF-A0A971D5L2-F1
#
_entry.id   AF-A0A971D5L2-F1
#
_cell.length_a   1.000
_cell.length_b   1.000
_cell.length_c   1.000
_cell.angle_alpha   90.00
_cell.angle_beta   90.00
_cell.angle_gamma   90.00
#
_symmetry.space_group_name_H-M   'P 1'
#
loop_
_entity.id
_entity.type
_entity.pdbx_description
1 polymer ?
#
loop_
_entity_poly.entity_id
_entity_poly.type
_entity_poly.pdbx_seq_one_letter_code
_entity_poly.pdbx_strand_id
1 'polypeptide(L)'
;MSDAVVRCVIAAAGAGCRTAAADLHPHAAEETLTREQARPSTPFEGRLFELFEGFPRGEVVGLTVPVWAVPGGAGPDPGRLVPVADHVNLEGRGPLTGRWPVGVPRDFPDMTGVYQPGVVRRRGGARVYSSGVTAAGVADARRLTRFEERALREGGWPIVSDSLVPVAVVAAYYGVKLAACGVVQAPRMKRE
;
A
#
# COMPACT_ATOMS: atom_id res chain seq x y z
N MET A 1 -22.39 7.26 7.86
CA MET A 1 -21.19 6.42 7.69
C MET A 1 -20.43 6.48 9.01
N SER A 2 -20.44 5.39 9.78
CA SER A 2 -19.68 5.28 11.03
C SER A 2 -18.22 5.66 10.77
N ASP A 3 -17.61 6.49 11.62
CA ASP A 3 -16.15 6.65 11.61
C ASP A 3 -15.56 5.28 11.94
N ALA A 4 -15.07 4.56 10.92
CA ALA A 4 -14.44 3.28 11.10
C ALA A 4 -13.18 3.49 11.93
N VAL A 5 -13.15 2.94 13.15
CA VAL A 5 -12.00 3.05 14.04
C VAL A 5 -10.96 2.02 13.60
N VAL A 6 -9.83 2.50 13.09
CA VAL A 6 -8.67 1.66 12.77
C VAL A 6 -8.02 1.21 14.07
N ARG A 7 -8.05 -0.10 14.34
CA ARG A 7 -7.50 -0.72 15.57
C ARG A 7 -6.08 -1.25 15.40
N CYS A 8 -5.69 -1.56 14.17
CA CYS A 8 -4.35 -1.99 13.81
C CYS A 8 -3.86 -1.20 12.60
N VAL A 9 -2.58 -0.83 12.62
CA VAL A 9 -1.88 -0.21 11.50
C VAL A 9 -0.63 -1.00 11.16
N ILE A 10 -0.50 -1.35 9.88
CA ILE A 10 0.69 -1.97 9.33
C ILE A 10 1.57 -0.88 8.72
N ALA A 11 2.79 -0.74 9.22
CA ALA A 11 3.78 0.22 8.73
C ALA A 11 4.96 -0.49 8.06
N ALA A 12 5.42 0.03 6.93
CA ALA A 12 6.68 -0.43 6.35
C ALA A 12 7.87 -0.11 7.26
N ALA A 13 8.86 -1.01 7.33
CA ALA A 13 9.99 -0.95 8.28
C ALA A 13 10.97 0.24 8.09
N GLY A 14 10.78 1.10 7.10
CA GLY A 14 11.63 2.27 6.83
C GLY A 14 10.85 3.47 6.27
N ALA A 15 11.55 4.53 5.87
CA ALA A 15 10.98 5.63 5.09
C ALA A 15 9.98 6.58 5.82
N GLY A 16 10.09 6.69 7.15
CA GLY A 16 9.18 7.54 7.96
C GLY A 16 7.76 6.98 8.10
N CYS A 17 7.52 5.76 7.62
CA CYS A 17 6.21 5.12 7.62
C CYS A 17 5.67 4.85 9.03
N ARG A 18 6.52 4.42 9.98
CA ARG A 18 6.10 4.22 11.38
C ARG A 18 5.67 5.52 12.05
N THR A 19 6.43 6.60 11.86
CA THR A 19 6.06 7.93 12.37
C THR A 19 4.72 8.39 11.79
N ALA A 20 4.55 8.25 10.48
CA ALA A 20 3.27 8.59 9.83
C ALA A 20 2.11 7.69 10.29
N ALA A 21 2.35 6.41 10.53
CA ALA A 21 1.36 5.48 11.09
C ALA A 21 0.90 5.92 12.49
N ALA A 22 1.83 6.25 13.38
CA ALA A 22 1.54 6.77 14.71
C ALA A 22 0.79 8.11 14.67
N ASP A 23 1.12 8.99 13.72
CA ASP A 23 0.44 10.29 13.55
C ASP A 23 -1.01 10.14 13.03
N LEU A 24 -1.24 9.19 12.11
CA LEU A 24 -2.54 8.93 11.50
C LEU A 24 -3.45 8.09 12.41
N HIS A 25 -2.86 7.15 13.15
CA HIS A 25 -3.57 6.14 13.95
C HIS A 25 -2.95 5.99 15.35
N PRO A 26 -2.99 7.04 16.21
CA PRO A 26 -2.25 7.07 17.48
C PRO A 26 -2.72 6.06 18.53
N HIS A 27 -3.88 5.43 18.32
CA HIS A 27 -4.46 4.44 19.23
C HIS A 27 -4.50 3.03 18.62
N ALA A 28 -3.97 2.85 17.41
CA ALA A 28 -3.90 1.54 16.77
C ALA A 28 -2.68 0.77 17.27
N ALA A 29 -2.82 -0.55 17.41
CA ALA A 29 -1.67 -1.43 17.53
C ALA A 29 -0.83 -1.33 16.25
N GLU A 30 0.49 -1.20 16.40
CA GLU A 30 1.40 -1.08 15.26
C GLU A 30 2.05 -2.42 14.94
N GLU A 31 1.90 -2.84 13.69
CA GLU A 31 2.62 -3.96 13.10
C GLU A 31 3.61 -3.44 12.06
N THR A 32 4.79 -4.06 11.98
CA THR A 32 5.82 -3.65 11.02
C THR A 32 6.08 -4.75 9.99
N LEU A 33 6.14 -4.36 8.71
CA LEU A 33 6.57 -5.23 7.61
C LEU A 33 7.82 -4.69 6.94
N THR A 34 8.83 -5.54 6.75
CA THR A 34 9.90 -5.23 5.79
C THR A 34 9.37 -5.30 4.36
N ARG A 35 10.16 -4.78 3.42
CA ARG A 35 9.82 -4.85 2.00
C ARG A 35 9.68 -6.30 1.52
N GLU A 36 10.55 -7.19 2.00
CA GLU A 36 10.57 -8.60 1.66
C GLU A 36 9.35 -9.31 2.24
N GLN A 37 8.99 -9.01 3.49
CA GLN A 37 7.81 -9.57 4.12
C GLN A 37 6.52 -9.10 3.44
N ALA A 38 6.46 -7.85 2.97
CA ALA A 38 5.35 -7.34 2.18
C ALA A 38 5.26 -7.98 0.78
N ARG A 39 6.29 -8.69 0.31
CA ARG A 39 6.37 -9.30 -1.03
C ARG A 39 6.70 -10.79 -0.92
N PRO A 40 5.79 -11.61 -0.37
CA PRO A 40 6.05 -13.04 -0.20
C PRO A 40 6.29 -13.71 -1.56
N SER A 41 7.30 -14.58 -1.61
CA SER A 41 7.62 -15.37 -2.81
C SER A 41 6.73 -16.60 -2.98
N THR A 42 6.13 -17.08 -1.88
CA THR A 42 5.25 -18.24 -1.86
C THR A 42 3.89 -17.82 -1.31
N PRO A 43 2.77 -18.13 -2.00
CA PRO A 43 1.44 -17.87 -1.47
C PRO A 43 1.23 -18.59 -0.13
N PHE A 44 0.58 -17.92 0.83
CA PHE A 44 0.24 -18.45 2.17
C PHE A 44 1.43 -18.70 3.11
N GLU A 45 2.61 -18.17 2.79
CA GLU A 45 3.79 -18.29 3.65
C GLU A 45 4.31 -16.91 4.07
N GLY A 46 4.74 -16.82 5.32
CA GLY A 46 5.42 -15.66 5.89
C GLY A 46 4.50 -14.61 6.49
N ARG A 47 5.15 -13.58 7.06
CA ARG A 47 4.54 -12.60 7.96
C ARG A 47 3.30 -11.91 7.39
N LEU A 48 3.26 -11.63 6.08
CA LEU A 48 2.12 -10.96 5.47
C LEU A 48 0.83 -11.80 5.60
N PHE A 49 0.89 -13.08 5.27
CA PHE A 49 -0.29 -13.95 5.36
C PHE A 49 -0.67 -14.21 6.82
N GLU A 50 0.31 -14.47 7.69
CA GLU A 50 0.10 -14.66 9.13
C GLU A 50 -0.62 -13.47 9.78
N LEU A 51 -0.27 -12.24 9.39
CA LEU A 51 -0.92 -11.03 9.87
C LEU A 51 -2.38 -10.96 9.41
N PHE A 52 -2.64 -11.15 8.12
CA PHE A 52 -3.98 -10.97 7.57
C PHE A 52 -4.96 -12.08 7.92
N GLU A 53 -4.47 -13.29 8.20
CA GLU A 53 -5.29 -14.38 8.73
C GLU A 53 -5.90 -14.04 10.10
N GLY A 54 -5.22 -13.22 10.90
CA GLY A 54 -5.70 -12.79 12.21
C GLY A 54 -6.80 -11.73 12.19
N PHE A 55 -7.06 -11.08 11.04
CA PHE A 55 -8.06 -10.03 10.95
C PHE A 55 -9.45 -10.55 10.58
N PRO A 56 -10.50 -10.12 11.30
CA PRO A 56 -11.88 -10.32 10.90
C PRO A 56 -12.18 -9.80 9.48
N ARG A 57 -13.01 -10.54 8.73
CA ARG A 57 -13.53 -10.09 7.44
C ARG A 57 -14.30 -8.77 7.61
N GLY A 58 -14.06 -7.81 6.73
CA GLY A 58 -14.66 -6.49 6.75
C GLY A 58 -13.96 -5.48 7.67
N GLU A 59 -12.95 -5.89 8.44
CA GLU A 59 -12.15 -4.96 9.24
C GLU A 59 -11.40 -3.96 8.34
N VAL A 60 -11.26 -2.72 8.81
CA VAL A 60 -10.44 -1.69 8.15
C VAL A 60 -9.12 -1.57 8.90
N VAL A 61 -8.04 -1.99 8.23
CA VAL A 61 -6.67 -1.94 8.75
C VAL A 61 -5.95 -0.74 8.16
N GLY A 62 -5.21 -0.01 8.98
CA GLY A 62 -4.35 1.08 8.52
C GLY A 62 -3.15 0.52 7.77
N LEU A 63 -2.73 1.17 6.68
CA LEU A 63 -1.53 0.76 5.96
C LEU A 63 -0.69 2.00 5.63
N THR A 64 0.56 2.03 6.07
CA THR A 64 1.49 3.10 5.72
C THR A 64 2.71 2.55 4.99
N VAL A 65 2.91 2.98 3.74
CA VAL A 65 3.97 2.46 2.86
C VAL A 65 4.78 3.58 2.21
N PRO A 66 6.05 3.34 1.83
CA PRO A 66 6.79 4.28 1.02
C PRO A 66 6.21 4.35 -0.39
N VAL A 67 6.15 5.57 -0.91
CA VAL A 67 5.78 5.84 -2.30
C VAL A 67 6.75 6.85 -2.90
N TRP A 68 6.92 6.83 -4.21
CA TRP A 68 7.75 7.77 -4.94
C TRP A 68 6.93 8.47 -6.01
N ALA A 69 7.12 9.77 -6.16
CA ALA A 69 6.57 10.50 -7.29
C ALA A 69 7.21 10.01 -8.59
N VAL A 70 6.41 9.87 -9.65
CA VAL A 70 6.94 9.52 -10.97
C VAL A 70 7.81 10.68 -11.50
N PRO A 71 9.09 10.45 -11.85
CA PRO A 71 9.97 11.51 -12.32
C PRO A 71 9.42 12.24 -13.55
N GLY A 72 9.49 13.57 -13.54
CA GLY A 72 9.02 14.42 -14.65
C GLY A 72 7.50 14.51 -14.77
N GLY A 73 6.73 13.97 -13.82
CA GLY A 73 5.28 14.18 -13.71
C GLY A 73 4.91 15.20 -12.64
N ALA A 74 3.62 15.57 -12.58
CA ALA A 74 3.03 16.38 -11.51
C ALA A 74 2.74 15.52 -10.27
N GLY A 75 3.78 14.91 -9.70
CA GLY A 75 3.69 14.10 -8.48
C GLY A 75 3.71 14.94 -7.20
N PRO A 76 3.31 14.37 -6.06
CA PRO A 76 3.35 15.06 -4.77
C PRO A 76 4.80 15.31 -4.29
N ASP A 77 4.97 16.36 -3.48
CA ASP A 77 6.28 16.70 -2.90
C ASP A 77 6.76 15.65 -1.88
N PRO A 78 8.08 15.42 -1.77
CA PRO A 78 8.65 14.60 -0.70
C PRO A 78 8.19 15.01 0.70
N GLY A 79 7.95 14.03 1.56
CA GLY A 79 7.46 14.22 2.93
C GLY A 79 5.93 14.39 3.04
N ARG A 80 5.21 14.52 1.91
CA ARG A 80 3.75 14.52 1.92
C ARG A 80 3.20 13.13 2.25
N LEU A 81 2.04 13.12 2.90
CA LEU A 81 1.22 11.93 3.08
C LEU A 81 0.11 11.95 2.03
N VAL A 82 -0.05 10.85 1.31
CA VAL A 82 -1.04 10.73 0.23
C VAL A 82 -1.96 9.53 0.47
N PRO A 83 -3.27 9.74 0.70
CA PRO A 83 -4.23 8.64 0.75
C PRO A 83 -4.27 7.90 -0.58
N VAL A 84 -4.28 6.58 -0.54
CA VAL A 84 -4.43 5.73 -1.73
C VAL A 84 -5.91 5.45 -1.94
N ALA A 85 -6.42 5.76 -3.13
CA ALA A 85 -7.80 5.43 -3.52
C ALA A 85 -7.87 4.16 -4.37
N ASP A 86 -6.84 3.91 -5.18
CA ASP A 86 -6.81 2.77 -6.08
C ASP A 86 -5.37 2.38 -6.44
N HIS A 87 -5.19 1.28 -7.16
CA HIS A 87 -3.90 0.89 -7.70
C HIS A 87 -3.98 0.25 -9.08
N VAL A 88 -2.85 0.29 -9.80
CA VAL A 88 -2.57 -0.62 -10.92
C VAL A 88 -1.43 -1.55 -10.51
N ASN A 89 -1.52 -2.83 -10.87
CA ASN A 89 -0.43 -3.78 -10.63
C ASN A 89 0.39 -3.98 -11.91
N LEU A 90 1.58 -3.39 -11.98
CA LEU A 90 2.49 -3.52 -13.12
C LEU A 90 3.60 -4.55 -12.89
N GLU A 91 3.60 -5.25 -11.76
CA GLU A 91 4.61 -6.27 -11.44
C GLU A 91 4.43 -7.57 -12.24
N GLY A 92 3.24 -7.78 -12.81
CA GLY A 92 2.89 -8.97 -13.59
C GLY A 92 2.77 -10.27 -12.78
N ARG A 93 3.24 -10.30 -11.53
CA ARG A 93 3.05 -11.39 -10.57
C ARG A 93 2.60 -10.86 -9.22
N GLY A 94 1.60 -11.49 -8.63
CA GLY A 94 1.05 -11.14 -7.33
C GLY A 94 1.46 -12.12 -6.23
N PRO A 95 1.18 -11.81 -4.95
CA PRO A 95 1.52 -12.66 -3.81
C PRO A 95 0.76 -14.01 -3.82
N LEU A 96 -0.32 -14.12 -4.59
CA LEU A 96 -1.10 -15.34 -4.77
C LEU A 96 -0.64 -16.18 -5.98
N THR A 97 0.37 -15.74 -6.73
CA THR A 97 0.90 -16.48 -7.87
C THR A 97 1.71 -17.68 -7.40
N GLY A 98 1.28 -18.90 -7.78
CA GLY A 98 2.02 -20.12 -7.50
C GLY A 98 1.14 -21.29 -7.04
N ARG A 99 1.78 -22.30 -6.45
CA ARG A 99 1.10 -23.45 -5.87
C ARG A 99 0.53 -23.06 -4.50
N TRP A 100 -0.75 -23.31 -4.30
CA TRP A 100 -1.41 -23.07 -3.01
C TRP A 100 -1.37 -24.35 -2.17
N PRO A 101 -1.41 -24.24 -0.83
CA PRO A 101 -1.56 -25.38 0.06
C PRO A 101 -2.83 -26.18 -0.21
N VAL A 102 -2.80 -27.47 0.12
CA VAL A 102 -3.97 -28.35 0.01
C VAL A 102 -5.06 -27.88 0.98
N GLY A 103 -6.30 -27.82 0.52
CA GLY A 103 -7.45 -27.42 1.35
C GLY A 103 -7.74 -25.92 1.36
N VAL A 104 -6.86 -25.07 0.80
CA VAL A 104 -7.14 -23.65 0.61
C VAL A 104 -8.03 -23.48 -0.63
N PRO A 105 -9.25 -22.92 -0.49
CA PRO A 105 -10.13 -22.70 -1.64
C PRO A 105 -9.46 -21.76 -2.65
N ARG A 106 -9.46 -22.14 -3.94
CA ARG A 106 -8.96 -21.27 -4.99
C ARG A 106 -9.96 -20.14 -5.21
N ASP A 107 -9.58 -18.94 -4.81
CA ASP A 107 -10.41 -17.75 -4.97
C ASP A 107 -9.63 -16.63 -5.63
N PHE A 108 -10.33 -15.81 -6.41
CA PHE A 108 -9.80 -14.59 -6.99
C PHE A 108 -10.38 -13.42 -6.18
N PRO A 109 -9.56 -12.75 -5.36
CA PRO A 109 -10.07 -11.72 -4.47
C PRO A 109 -10.68 -10.56 -5.26
N ASP A 110 -11.87 -10.14 -4.86
CA ASP A 110 -12.45 -8.89 -5.35
C ASP A 110 -11.68 -7.70 -4.77
N MET A 111 -11.02 -6.96 -5.66
CA MET A 111 -10.27 -5.76 -5.31
C MET A 111 -11.17 -4.52 -5.15
N THR A 112 -12.43 -4.60 -5.54
CA THR A 112 -13.37 -3.48 -5.53
C THR A 112 -13.54 -2.93 -4.11
N GLY A 113 -13.28 -1.63 -3.97
CA GLY A 113 -13.38 -0.94 -2.69
C GLY A 113 -12.44 -1.50 -1.61
N VAL A 114 -11.33 -2.15 -1.97
CA VAL A 114 -10.31 -2.58 -1.00
C VAL A 114 -9.78 -1.38 -0.21
N TYR A 115 -9.64 -0.23 -0.86
CA TYR A 115 -9.18 1.01 -0.22
C TYR A 115 -10.33 1.84 0.34
N GLN A 116 -10.10 2.41 1.53
CA GLN A 116 -11.01 3.26 2.28
C GLN A 116 -10.36 4.63 2.54
N PRO A 117 -10.06 5.42 1.48
CA PRO A 117 -9.32 6.68 1.62
C PRO A 117 -10.00 7.70 2.53
N GLY A 118 -11.34 7.65 2.65
CA GLY A 118 -12.11 8.54 3.53
C GLY A 118 -11.87 8.34 5.03
N VAL A 119 -11.26 7.22 5.41
CA VAL A 119 -10.85 6.87 6.79
C VAL A 119 -9.47 7.43 7.13
N VAL A 120 -8.62 7.67 6.12
CA VAL A 120 -7.27 8.25 6.32
C VAL A 120 -7.42 9.74 6.66
N ARG A 121 -7.26 10.09 7.94
CA ARG A 121 -7.34 11.47 8.42
C ARG A 121 -6.24 11.77 9.44
N ARG A 122 -5.53 12.89 9.26
CA ARG A 122 -4.62 13.41 10.29
C ARG A 122 -5.43 13.90 11.51
N ARG A 123 -4.88 13.69 12.71
CA ARG A 123 -5.42 14.24 13.96
C ARG A 123 -5.59 15.76 13.85
N GLY A 124 -6.83 16.26 14.00
CA GLY A 124 -7.15 17.70 14.04
C GLY A 124 -7.13 18.44 12.68
N GLY A 125 -7.02 17.73 11.55
CA GLY A 125 -7.07 18.35 10.23
C GLY A 125 -8.50 18.58 9.72
N ALA A 126 -8.71 19.65 8.93
CA ALA A 126 -9.89 19.76 8.08
C ALA A 126 -10.00 18.51 7.18
N ARG A 127 -11.22 18.05 6.87
CA ARG A 127 -11.45 16.97 5.89
C ARG A 127 -10.65 17.29 4.64
N VAL A 128 -9.58 16.53 4.41
CA VAL A 128 -8.79 16.70 3.20
C VAL A 128 -9.65 16.10 2.08
N TYR A 129 -10.26 16.96 1.27
CA TYR A 129 -10.81 16.62 -0.04
C TYR A 129 -9.69 16.24 -1.03
N SER A 130 -8.56 15.72 -0.55
CA SER A 130 -7.58 15.10 -1.44
C SER A 130 -8.23 13.82 -1.90
N SER A 131 -8.83 13.86 -3.09
CA SER A 131 -9.11 12.66 -3.87
C SER A 131 -7.90 11.74 -3.73
N GLY A 132 -8.08 10.57 -3.14
CA GLY A 132 -6.98 9.64 -2.99
C GLY A 132 -6.35 9.37 -4.35
N VAL A 133 -5.06 9.07 -4.36
CA VAL A 133 -4.32 8.88 -5.60
C VAL A 133 -4.32 7.41 -6.02
N THR A 134 -4.27 7.17 -7.32
CA THR A 134 -4.02 5.84 -7.85
C THR A 134 -2.52 5.57 -7.83
N ALA A 135 -2.10 4.49 -7.19
CA ALA A 135 -0.70 4.10 -7.10
C ALA A 135 -0.35 2.99 -8.09
N ALA A 136 0.81 3.09 -8.74
CA ALA A 136 1.33 2.01 -9.57
C ALA A 136 2.24 1.07 -8.75
N GLY A 137 1.87 -0.21 -8.68
CA GLY A 137 2.69 -1.29 -8.12
C GLY A 137 3.80 -1.68 -9.09
N VAL A 138 5.06 -1.63 -8.67
CA VAL A 138 6.24 -1.92 -9.49
C VAL A 138 7.25 -2.80 -8.74
N ALA A 139 8.07 -3.54 -9.48
CA ALA A 139 8.99 -4.51 -8.89
C ALA A 139 10.08 -3.88 -8.00
N ASP A 140 10.61 -2.72 -8.38
CA ASP A 140 11.50 -1.89 -7.56
C ASP A 140 11.26 -0.40 -7.89
N ALA A 141 10.56 0.29 -6.99
CA ALA A 141 10.19 1.69 -7.17
C ALA A 141 11.39 2.65 -7.21
N ARG A 142 12.58 2.19 -6.84
CA ARG A 142 13.81 2.99 -6.80
C ARG A 142 14.72 2.75 -8.00
N ARG A 143 14.37 1.82 -8.89
CA ARG A 143 15.20 1.41 -10.04
C ARG A 143 14.40 1.35 -11.34
N LEU A 144 13.53 2.33 -11.54
CA LEU A 144 12.80 2.47 -12.79
C LEU A 144 13.76 2.83 -13.93
N THR A 145 13.58 2.19 -15.07
CA THR A 145 14.18 2.58 -16.34
C THR A 145 13.47 3.81 -16.90
N ARG A 146 14.13 4.53 -17.82
CA ARG A 146 13.49 5.67 -18.52
C ARG A 146 12.23 5.27 -19.28
N PHE A 147 12.16 4.03 -19.77
CA PHE A 147 10.98 3.53 -20.46
C PHE A 147 9.83 3.34 -19.48
N GLU A 148 10.07 2.71 -18.33
CA GLU A 148 9.05 2.54 -17.28
C GLU A 148 8.58 3.89 -16.74
N GLU A 149 9.49 4.84 -16.48
CA GLU A 149 9.12 6.20 -16.08
C GLU A 149 8.19 6.87 -17.10
N ARG A 150 8.47 6.73 -18.40
CA ARG A 150 7.60 7.25 -19.46
C ARG A 150 6.25 6.55 -19.48
N ALA A 151 6.23 5.22 -19.43
CA ALA A 151 5.00 4.44 -19.42
C ALA A 151 4.10 4.79 -18.21
N LEU A 152 4.70 5.01 -17.04
CA LEU A 152 3.99 5.45 -15.84
C LEU A 152 3.36 6.84 -16.01
N ARG A 153 4.09 7.79 -16.62
CA ARG A 153 3.55 9.12 -16.93
C ARG A 153 2.40 9.06 -17.93
N GLU A 154 2.54 8.27 -18.99
CA GLU A 154 1.51 8.07 -20.02
C GLU A 154 0.27 7.37 -19.45
N GLY A 155 0.46 6.46 -18.49
CA GLY A 155 -0.62 5.81 -17.74
C GLY A 155 -1.32 6.72 -16.72
N GLY A 156 -0.82 7.93 -16.49
CA GLY A 156 -1.44 8.92 -15.60
C GLY A 156 -1.32 8.61 -14.11
N TRP A 157 -0.39 7.74 -13.70
CA TRP A 157 -0.21 7.39 -12.29
C TRP A 157 0.83 8.31 -11.64
N PRO A 158 0.46 9.13 -10.63
CA PRO A 158 1.35 10.13 -10.07
C PRO A 158 2.41 9.55 -9.11
N ILE A 159 2.14 8.36 -8.56
CA ILE A 159 3.03 7.71 -7.59
C ILE A 159 3.23 6.22 -7.89
N VAL A 160 4.38 5.71 -7.49
CA VAL A 160 4.72 4.29 -7.52
C VAL A 160 5.00 3.75 -6.11
N SER A 161 4.73 2.47 -5.91
CA SER A 161 5.13 1.73 -4.71
C SER A 161 5.55 0.33 -5.10
N ASP A 162 6.46 -0.24 -4.31
CA ASP A 162 6.89 -1.63 -4.44
C ASP A 162 6.47 -2.49 -3.24
N SER A 163 5.58 -1.99 -2.38
CA SER A 163 5.10 -2.73 -1.20
C SER A 163 3.59 -2.61 -0.98
N LEU A 164 2.94 -1.62 -1.60
CA LEU A 164 1.50 -1.40 -1.47
C LEU A 164 0.66 -2.54 -2.04
N VAL A 165 0.87 -2.87 -3.31
CA VAL A 165 -0.06 -3.71 -4.09
C VAL A 165 -0.12 -5.15 -3.58
N PRO A 166 1.01 -5.82 -3.26
CA PRO A 166 0.96 -7.16 -2.67
C PRO A 166 0.17 -7.20 -1.36
N VAL A 167 0.34 -6.20 -0.49
CA VAL A 167 -0.43 -6.10 0.77
C VAL A 167 -1.92 -5.94 0.48
N ALA A 168 -2.30 -5.10 -0.50
CA ALA A 168 -3.69 -4.91 -0.89
C ALA A 168 -4.34 -6.19 -1.44
N VAL A 169 -3.60 -6.98 -2.22
CA VAL A 169 -4.09 -8.27 -2.74
C VAL A 169 -4.32 -9.28 -1.61
N VAL A 170 -3.39 -9.39 -0.67
CA VAL A 170 -3.56 -10.29 0.50
C VAL A 170 -4.69 -9.81 1.40
N ALA A 171 -4.80 -8.51 1.66
CA ALA A 171 -5.92 -7.94 2.41
C ALA A 171 -7.27 -8.30 1.79
N ALA A 172 -7.40 -8.11 0.48
CA ALA A 172 -8.63 -8.44 -0.26
C ALA A 172 -8.96 -9.94 -0.19
N TYR A 173 -7.95 -10.81 -0.27
CA TYR A 173 -8.13 -12.26 -0.11
C TYR A 173 -8.73 -12.63 1.25
N TYR A 174 -8.22 -12.04 2.33
CA TYR A 174 -8.79 -12.24 3.67
C TYR A 174 -10.06 -11.42 3.93
N GLY A 175 -10.56 -10.67 2.93
CA GLY A 175 -11.76 -9.84 3.06
C GLY A 175 -11.57 -8.59 3.92
N VAL A 176 -10.32 -8.17 4.13
CA VAL A 176 -9.92 -6.98 4.90
C VAL A 176 -9.86 -5.76 3.99
N LYS A 177 -10.26 -4.60 4.51
CA LYS A 177 -10.20 -3.32 3.82
C LYS A 177 -9.05 -2.47 4.36
N LEU A 178 -8.55 -1.52 3.57
CA LEU A 178 -7.34 -0.77 3.87
C LEU A 178 -7.58 0.74 3.92
N ALA A 179 -7.25 1.36 5.05
CA ALA A 179 -7.00 2.79 5.14
C ALA A 179 -5.53 3.06 4.76
N ALA A 180 -5.23 2.99 3.46
CA ALA A 180 -3.86 3.06 2.95
C ALA A 180 -3.37 4.50 2.72
N CYS A 181 -2.15 4.79 3.17
CA CYS A 181 -1.47 6.06 3.01
C CYS A 181 -0.03 5.84 2.54
N GLY A 182 0.35 6.54 1.47
CA GLY A 182 1.72 6.63 1.01
C GLY A 182 2.49 7.73 1.74
N VAL A 183 3.73 7.45 2.14
CA VAL A 183 4.71 8.47 2.56
C VAL A 183 5.60 8.76 1.38
N VAL A 184 5.49 9.98 0.82
CA VAL A 184 6.25 10.36 -0.37
C VAL A 184 7.72 10.50 -0.01
N GLN A 185 8.54 9.65 -0.61
CA GLN A 185 9.97 9.62 -0.40
C GLN A 185 10.69 10.65 -1.28
N ALA A 186 11.84 11.11 -0.81
CA ALA A 186 12.72 11.93 -1.63
C ALA A 186 13.15 11.16 -2.90
N PRO A 187 13.25 11.82 -4.06
CA PRO A 187 13.85 11.22 -5.25
C PRO A 187 15.27 10.78 -4.92
N ARG A 188 15.68 9.60 -5.38
CA ARG A 188 17.08 9.21 -5.24
C ARG A 188 17.91 10.06 -6.20
N MET A 189 18.99 10.67 -5.72
CA MET A 189 19.99 11.27 -6.61
C MET A 189 20.45 10.21 -7.62
N LYS A 190 20.49 10.58 -8.91
CA LYS A 190 20.97 9.71 -9.99
C LYS A 190 22.32 9.14 -9.58
N ARG A 191 22.48 7.81 -9.65
CA ARG A 191 23.83 7.25 -9.70
C ARG A 191 24.41 7.68 -11.04
N GLU A 192 25.59 8.29 -11.00
CA GLU A 192 26.47 8.48 -12.17
C GLU A 192 26.72 7.13 -12.86
#